data_AF-A0A1V2QCS9-F1
#
_entry.id   AF-A0A1V2QCS9-F1
#
_cell.length_a   1.000
_cell.length_b   1.000
_cell.length_c   1.000
_cell.angle_alpha   90.00
_cell.angle_beta   90.00
_cell.angle_gamma   90.00
#
_symmetry.space_group_name_H-M   'P 1'
#
loop_
_entity.id
_entity.type
_entity.pdbx_description
1 polymer ?
#
loop_
_entity_poly.entity_id
_entity_poly.type
_entity_poly.pdbx_seq_one_letter_code
_entity_poly.pdbx_strand_id
1 'polypeptide(L)'
;MTGAPKTCRSAAIPGEIIDVTAEVRQQTSVDITAIPGGYQVLGVVVQGASSYNKYPNLGTLPWKDLRAPGDGTTAITNWFACAKPRSTSSSQPTTTTTTTVTSSSTSAPATATSTTSTSSAVVARPPQDDDLARTGFDAGGLLIVATLLVLAGAVILAVVRRRHTIQPK
;
A
#
# COMPACT_ATOMS: atom_id res chain seq x y z
N MET A 1 6.06 17.98 26.05
CA MET A 1 6.63 16.73 25.51
C MET A 1 5.87 16.40 24.24
N THR A 2 6.45 16.67 23.08
CA THR A 2 5.77 16.45 21.80
C THR A 2 5.81 14.96 21.50
N GLY A 3 4.68 14.27 21.61
CA GLY A 3 4.59 12.83 21.35
C GLY A 3 4.93 12.47 19.90
N ALA A 4 5.18 11.19 19.64
CA ALA A 4 5.44 10.69 18.29
C ALA A 4 4.25 11.01 17.35
N PRO A 5 4.53 11.45 16.10
CA PRO A 5 3.49 11.88 15.17
C PRO A 5 2.53 10.73 14.88
N LYS A 6 1.24 11.05 14.74
CA LYS A 6 0.19 10.07 14.37
C LYS A 6 -0.35 10.28 12.97
N THR A 7 0.07 11.36 12.32
CA THR A 7 -0.36 11.75 10.97
C THR A 7 0.82 12.26 10.17
N CYS A 8 0.72 12.18 8.83
CA CYS A 8 1.69 12.77 7.91
C CYS A 8 1.92 14.27 8.20
N ARG A 9 0.84 15.02 8.45
CA ARG A 9 0.91 16.44 8.82
C ARG A 9 1.70 16.67 10.10
N SER A 10 1.47 15.87 11.16
CA SER A 10 2.25 15.98 12.40
C SER A 10 3.72 15.58 12.24
N ALA A 11 4.02 14.72 11.26
CA ALA A 11 5.38 14.39 10.86
C ALA A 11 5.97 15.41 9.85
N ALA A 12 5.29 16.50 9.53
CA ALA A 12 5.70 17.46 8.51
C ALA A 12 6.01 16.82 7.15
N ILE A 13 5.26 15.78 6.78
CA ILE A 13 5.30 15.16 5.45
C ILE A 13 3.94 15.45 4.78
N PRO A 14 3.92 15.96 3.54
CA PRO A 14 2.66 16.15 2.82
C PRO A 14 1.99 14.82 2.50
N GLY A 15 0.67 14.86 2.26
CA GLY A 15 -0.12 13.69 1.88
C GLY A 15 -0.87 13.06 3.05
N GLU A 16 -1.37 11.86 2.80
CA GLU A 16 -2.23 11.08 3.68
C GLU A 16 -1.58 9.73 4.00
N ILE A 17 -2.01 9.12 5.10
CA ILE A 17 -1.57 7.77 5.46
C ILE A 17 -2.22 6.79 4.50
N ILE A 18 -1.41 5.92 3.91
CA ILE A 18 -1.88 4.84 3.05
C ILE A 18 -1.40 3.49 3.56
N ASP A 19 -2.17 2.44 3.24
CA ASP A 19 -1.75 1.07 3.46
C ASP A 19 -0.80 0.62 2.36
N VAL A 20 0.42 0.26 2.74
CA VAL A 20 1.44 -0.29 1.84
C VAL A 20 1.71 -1.73 2.21
N THR A 21 2.18 -2.53 1.26
CA THR A 21 2.64 -3.89 1.56
C THR A 21 4.00 -3.79 2.24
N ALA A 22 4.07 -4.27 3.48
CA ALA A 22 5.27 -4.21 4.29
C ALA A 22 5.45 -5.45 5.16
N GLU A 23 6.69 -5.70 5.57
CA GLU A 23 7.10 -6.77 6.45
C GLU A 23 7.90 -6.19 7.63
N VAL A 24 7.47 -6.47 8.87
CA VAL A 24 8.21 -6.06 10.06
C VAL A 24 9.16 -7.18 10.46
N ARG A 25 10.48 -6.93 10.38
CA ARG A 25 11.52 -7.89 10.73
C ARG A 25 12.03 -7.66 12.14
N GLN A 26 11.95 -8.71 12.97
CA GLN A 26 12.49 -8.74 14.33
C GLN A 26 12.00 -7.58 15.22
N GLN A 27 10.83 -7.00 14.92
CA GLN A 27 10.28 -5.80 15.55
C GLN A 27 11.18 -4.55 15.53
N THR A 28 12.32 -4.55 14.84
CA THR A 28 13.26 -3.42 14.84
C THR A 28 13.40 -2.75 13.48
N SER A 29 12.93 -3.40 12.42
CA SER A 29 12.96 -2.87 11.04
C SER A 29 11.67 -3.17 10.28
N VAL A 30 11.31 -2.29 9.36
CA VAL A 30 10.21 -2.46 8.41
C VAL A 30 10.77 -2.45 6.99
N ASP A 31 10.34 -3.41 6.19
CA ASP A 31 10.60 -3.47 4.77
C ASP A 31 9.31 -3.17 4.01
N ILE A 32 9.31 -2.23 3.08
CA ILE A 32 8.15 -1.94 2.22
C ILE A 32 8.42 -2.48 0.82
N THR A 33 7.55 -3.36 0.34
CA THR A 33 7.74 -4.11 -0.90
C THR A 33 6.81 -3.67 -2.02
N ALA A 34 5.63 -3.14 -1.69
CA ALA A 34 4.70 -2.62 -2.68
C ALA A 34 3.94 -1.39 -2.19
N ILE A 35 3.64 -0.50 -3.13
CA ILE A 35 2.78 0.67 -2.93
C ILE A 35 1.49 0.41 -3.72
N PRO A 36 0.30 0.73 -3.16
CA PRO A 36 -0.95 0.62 -3.89
C PRO A 36 -0.92 1.46 -5.18
N GLY A 37 -1.55 0.94 -6.23
CA GLY A 37 -1.68 1.64 -7.51
C GLY A 37 -2.31 3.03 -7.34
N GLY A 38 -1.85 3.99 -8.14
CA GLY A 38 -2.39 5.35 -8.12
C GLY A 38 -1.85 6.26 -7.02
N TYR A 39 -0.91 5.80 -6.19
CA TYR A 39 -0.26 6.63 -5.16
C TYR A 39 1.23 6.84 -5.41
N GLN A 40 1.73 7.99 -4.98
CA GLN A 40 3.15 8.30 -4.86
C GLN A 40 3.46 8.54 -3.40
N VAL A 41 4.19 7.62 -2.78
CA VAL A 41 4.70 7.79 -1.41
C VAL A 41 5.77 8.87 -1.41
N LEU A 42 5.65 9.78 -0.45
CA LEU A 42 6.54 10.93 -0.24
C LEU A 42 7.49 10.71 0.94
N GLY A 43 7.10 9.86 1.88
CA GLY A 43 8.01 9.39 2.92
C GLY A 43 7.37 8.38 3.85
N VAL A 44 8.21 7.76 4.67
CA VAL A 44 7.80 6.77 5.68
C VAL A 44 8.27 7.24 7.04
N VAL A 45 7.44 7.05 8.06
CA VAL A 45 7.76 7.39 9.45
C VAL A 45 7.80 6.10 10.25
N VAL A 46 8.91 5.88 10.97
CA VAL A 46 9.08 4.73 11.85
C VAL A 46 9.32 5.23 13.27
N GLN A 47 8.43 4.83 14.19
CA GLN A 47 8.39 5.30 15.58
C GLN A 47 8.99 4.25 16.52
N GLY A 48 9.82 4.73 17.45
CA GLY A 48 10.24 3.99 18.64
C GLY A 48 9.44 4.42 19.87
N ALA A 49 9.98 4.14 21.06
CA ALA A 49 9.29 4.44 22.33
C ALA A 49 9.09 5.95 22.57
N SER A 50 10.09 6.77 22.24
CA SER A 50 10.11 8.21 22.57
C SER A 50 10.43 9.12 21.38
N SER A 51 10.82 8.55 20.24
CA SER A 51 11.32 9.27 19.08
C SER A 51 10.93 8.57 17.78
N TYR A 52 11.19 9.19 16.62
CA TYR A 52 10.86 8.63 15.32
C TYR A 52 11.84 9.08 14.23
N ASN A 53 12.04 8.23 13.22
CA ASN A 53 12.79 8.55 12.01
C ASN A 53 11.82 8.88 10.87
N LYS A 54 12.22 9.81 10.01
CA LYS A 54 11.53 10.11 8.75
C LYS A 54 12.40 9.67 7.59
N TYR A 55 11.82 8.98 6.63
CA TYR A 55 12.49 8.53 5.43
C TYR A 55 11.86 9.20 4.21
N PRO A 56 12.30 10.42 3.84
CA PRO A 56 11.94 11.04 2.57
C PRO A 56 12.74 10.43 1.42
N ASN A 57 12.29 10.61 0.18
CA ASN A 57 13.07 10.32 -1.04
C ASN A 57 13.62 8.89 -1.12
N LEU A 58 12.81 7.90 -0.75
CA LEU A 58 13.20 6.49 -0.66
C LEU A 58 13.59 5.82 -2.00
N GLY A 59 13.37 6.49 -3.14
CA GLY A 59 13.71 5.95 -4.46
C GLY A 59 12.80 4.81 -4.90
N THR A 60 13.34 3.86 -5.67
CA THR A 60 12.59 2.71 -6.21
C THR A 60 12.42 1.63 -5.14
N LEU A 61 11.25 1.01 -5.11
CA LEU A 61 10.99 -0.17 -4.26
C LEU A 61 11.89 -1.36 -4.63
N PRO A 62 12.13 -2.30 -3.71
CA PRO A 62 11.67 -2.31 -2.32
C PRO A 62 12.54 -1.44 -1.41
N TRP A 63 11.94 -0.84 -0.38
CA TRP A 63 12.68 -0.11 0.66
C TRP A 63 12.91 -1.02 1.84
N LYS A 64 14.17 -1.19 2.20
CA LYS A 64 14.61 -2.17 3.18
C LYS A 64 15.17 -1.48 4.40
N ASP A 65 15.00 -2.12 5.53
CA ASP A 65 15.65 -1.75 6.78
C ASP A 65 15.28 -0.36 7.32
N LEU A 66 13.98 -0.01 7.27
CA LEU A 66 13.49 1.23 7.87
C LEU A 66 13.33 1.04 9.38
N ARG A 67 14.02 1.84 10.19
CA ARG A 67 14.19 1.62 11.64
C ARG A 67 13.71 2.79 12.47
N ALA A 68 13.30 2.49 13.70
CA ALA A 68 13.13 3.51 14.72
C ALA A 68 14.50 4.13 15.08
N PRO A 69 14.54 5.35 15.67
CA PRO A 69 15.80 5.94 16.11
C PRO A 69 16.46 5.10 17.20
N GLY A 70 17.77 4.95 17.12
CA GLY A 70 18.58 4.18 18.07
C GLY A 70 19.77 3.51 17.41
N ASP A 71 20.32 2.51 18.09
CA ASP A 71 21.45 1.68 17.65
C ASP A 71 21.03 0.47 16.78
N GLY A 72 19.76 0.42 16.37
CA GLY A 72 19.19 -0.69 15.61
C GLY A 72 18.51 -1.78 16.45
N THR A 73 18.61 -1.71 17.79
CA THR A 73 17.92 -2.64 18.70
C THR A 73 16.57 -2.13 19.18
N THR A 74 16.25 -0.86 18.90
CA THR A 74 15.02 -0.23 19.35
C THR A 74 13.80 -0.82 18.66
N ALA A 75 12.86 -1.32 19.46
CA ALA A 75 11.61 -1.85 18.96
C ALA A 75 10.76 -0.75 18.32
N ILE A 76 10.17 -1.08 17.18
CA ILE A 76 9.20 -0.26 16.46
C ILE A 76 7.87 -0.35 17.21
N THR A 77 7.38 0.79 17.67
CA THR A 77 6.08 0.89 18.34
C THR A 77 4.96 1.19 17.36
N ASN A 78 5.25 1.91 16.28
CA ASN A 78 4.32 2.25 15.21
C ASN A 78 5.09 2.69 13.96
N TRP A 79 4.49 2.57 12.78
CA TRP A 79 5.02 3.14 11.54
C TRP A 79 3.88 3.44 10.57
N PHE A 80 4.09 4.38 9.66
CA PHE A 80 3.12 4.69 8.60
C PHE A 80 3.79 5.28 7.35
N ALA A 81 3.19 5.03 6.19
CA ALA A 81 3.63 5.60 4.91
C ALA A 81 2.75 6.79 4.52
N CYS A 82 3.36 7.88 4.10
CA CYS A 82 2.70 9.09 3.66
C CYS A 82 2.76 9.19 2.14
N ALA A 83 1.60 9.29 1.50
CA ALA A 83 1.50 9.37 0.05
C ALA A 83 0.51 10.42 -0.41
N LYS A 84 0.63 10.78 -1.68
CA LYS A 84 -0.40 11.55 -2.41
C LYS A 84 -0.89 10.74 -3.61
N PRO A 85 -2.07 11.04 -4.15
CA PRO A 85 -2.47 10.53 -5.46
C PRO A 85 -1.41 10.87 -6.51
N ARG A 86 -1.07 9.89 -7.34
CA ARG A 86 -0.16 10.08 -8.47
C ARG A 86 -0.92 10.84 -9.54
N SER A 87 -0.45 12.03 -9.88
CA SER A 87 -0.94 12.74 -11.07
C SER A 87 -0.65 11.87 -12.29
N THR A 88 -1.69 11.43 -12.99
CA THR A 88 -1.57 10.76 -14.30
C THR A 88 -1.16 11.81 -15.33
N SER A 89 0.10 12.23 -15.29
CA SER A 89 0.66 12.91 -16.45
C SER A 89 0.81 11.84 -17.52
N SER A 90 -0.06 11.90 -18.53
CA SER A 90 0.03 11.06 -19.73
C SER A 90 1.42 11.25 -20.33
N SER A 91 2.33 10.30 -20.08
CA SER A 91 3.60 10.27 -20.80
C SER A 91 3.26 9.76 -22.19
N GLN A 92 3.21 10.69 -23.15
CA GLN A 92 3.24 10.39 -24.57
C GLN A 92 4.37 9.37 -24.82
N PRO A 93 4.17 8.33 -25.65
CA PRO A 93 5.22 7.35 -25.92
C PRO A 93 6.40 8.08 -26.57
N THR A 94 7.54 8.11 -25.88
CA THR A 94 8.80 8.55 -26.47
C THR A 94 9.15 7.54 -27.57
N THR A 95 8.90 7.90 -28.82
CA THR A 95 9.36 7.12 -29.96
C THR A 95 10.88 7.22 -29.99
N THR A 96 11.57 6.20 -29.49
CA THR A 96 13.01 6.06 -29.66
C THR A 96 13.27 5.78 -31.14
N THR A 97 13.62 6.81 -31.90
CA THR A 97 14.19 6.65 -33.24
C THR A 97 15.59 6.08 -33.09
N THR A 98 15.73 4.77 -33.28
CA THR A 98 17.03 4.11 -33.40
C THR A 98 17.65 4.51 -34.73
N THR A 99 18.57 5.47 -34.72
CA THR A 99 19.43 5.78 -35.87
C THR A 99 20.45 4.66 -36.02
N THR A 100 20.20 3.75 -36.96
CA THR A 100 21.14 2.68 -37.34
C THR A 100 22.36 3.31 -38.03
N VAL A 101 23.50 3.34 -37.36
CA VAL A 101 24.79 3.67 -37.99
C VAL A 101 25.32 2.38 -38.64
N THR A 102 25.19 2.29 -39.95
CA THR A 102 25.78 1.23 -40.77
C THR A 102 27.31 1.32 -40.68
N SER A 103 27.92 0.37 -39.97
CA SER A 103 29.35 0.08 -40.07
C SER A 103 29.51 -1.26 -40.76
N SER A 104 30.03 -1.19 -41.98
CA SER A 104 30.39 -2.31 -42.84
C SER A 104 31.68 -2.99 -42.38
N SER A 105 31.63 -4.30 -42.13
CA SER A 105 32.81 -5.17 -42.17
C SER A 105 32.41 -6.59 -42.57
N THR A 106 32.93 -7.02 -43.71
CA THR A 106 32.79 -8.32 -44.36
C THR A 106 33.77 -9.34 -43.77
N SER A 107 33.31 -10.53 -43.35
CA SER A 107 33.78 -11.85 -43.86
C SER A 107 33.33 -13.06 -43.03
N ALA A 108 32.76 -14.01 -43.78
CA ALA A 108 32.81 -15.48 -43.67
C ALA A 108 31.82 -16.26 -42.76
N PRO A 109 31.35 -17.45 -43.21
CA PRO A 109 30.13 -18.10 -42.70
C PRO A 109 30.42 -19.30 -41.80
N ALA A 110 29.53 -19.56 -40.83
CA ALA A 110 29.45 -20.85 -40.15
C ALA A 110 27.99 -21.30 -40.02
N THR A 111 27.70 -22.38 -40.74
CA THR A 111 26.50 -23.21 -40.73
C THR A 111 26.22 -23.84 -39.37
N ALA A 112 24.97 -23.78 -38.88
CA ALA A 112 24.35 -24.84 -38.07
C ALA A 112 22.81 -24.69 -38.02
N THR A 113 22.15 -25.46 -38.88
CA THR A 113 20.98 -26.33 -38.68
C THR A 113 19.84 -25.96 -37.70
N SER A 114 18.67 -25.80 -38.31
CA SER A 114 17.26 -26.02 -37.92
C SER A 114 16.92 -26.75 -36.61
N THR A 115 15.86 -26.28 -35.92
CA THR A 115 14.61 -27.07 -35.74
C THR A 115 13.40 -26.22 -35.32
N THR A 116 12.26 -26.62 -35.89
CA THR A 116 10.89 -26.10 -35.87
C THR A 116 10.15 -26.36 -34.55
N SER A 117 9.19 -25.50 -34.16
CA SER A 117 7.83 -25.93 -33.75
C SER A 117 6.86 -24.74 -33.64
N THR A 118 5.70 -24.94 -34.23
CA THR A 118 4.61 -24.00 -34.50
C THR A 118 3.44 -24.24 -33.53
N SER A 119 2.58 -23.22 -33.37
CA SER A 119 1.14 -23.34 -33.00
C SER A 119 0.84 -23.52 -31.50
N SER A 120 -0.17 -22.89 -30.87
CA SER A 120 -1.42 -22.33 -31.38
C SER A 120 -1.96 -21.27 -30.41
N ALA A 121 -2.60 -20.23 -30.93
CA ALA A 121 -3.58 -19.45 -30.19
C ALA A 121 -4.79 -20.32 -29.83
N VAL A 122 -5.18 -20.35 -28.55
CA VAL A 122 -6.47 -20.88 -28.11
C VAL A 122 -7.17 -19.79 -27.29
N VAL A 123 -8.40 -19.54 -27.72
CA VAL A 123 -9.38 -18.57 -27.25
C VAL A 123 -9.65 -18.72 -25.75
N ALA A 124 -9.75 -17.57 -25.07
CA ALA A 124 -10.08 -17.45 -23.66
C ALA A 124 -11.44 -18.08 -23.32
N ARG A 125 -11.44 -18.97 -22.33
CA ARG A 125 -12.62 -19.37 -21.58
C ARG A 125 -12.84 -18.32 -20.48
N PRO A 126 -14.05 -17.73 -20.30
CA PRO A 126 -14.30 -16.89 -19.14
C PRO A 126 -14.20 -17.78 -17.88
N PRO A 127 -13.39 -17.39 -16.86
CA PRO A 127 -13.35 -18.12 -15.61
C PRO A 127 -14.74 -18.07 -14.95
N GLN A 128 -15.28 -19.26 -14.68
CA GLN A 128 -16.47 -19.45 -13.86
C GLN A 128 -16.06 -19.25 -12.40
N ASP A 129 -16.67 -18.23 -11.80
CA ASP A 129 -17.08 -18.05 -10.41
C ASP A 129 -16.16 -18.47 -9.24
N ASP A 130 -16.15 -17.60 -8.23
CA ASP A 130 -15.57 -17.73 -6.88
C ASP A 130 -14.11 -17.31 -6.64
N ASP A 131 -13.49 -16.56 -7.55
CA ASP A 131 -12.22 -15.84 -7.28
C ASP A 131 -12.42 -14.32 -7.23
N LEU A 132 -13.37 -13.88 -6.39
CA LEU A 132 -13.33 -12.51 -5.87
C LEU A 132 -12.19 -12.45 -4.86
N ALA A 133 -11.29 -11.49 -5.05
CA ALA A 133 -10.14 -11.26 -4.18
C ALA A 133 -10.53 -11.47 -2.71
N ARG A 134 -9.89 -12.44 -2.03
CA ARG A 134 -9.93 -12.61 -0.56
C ARG A 134 -9.32 -11.36 0.09
N THR A 135 -10.01 -10.24 0.03
CA THR A 135 -9.82 -9.15 0.97
C THR A 135 -10.19 -9.75 2.32
N GLY A 136 -9.22 -9.90 3.23
CA GLY A 136 -9.38 -10.53 4.54
C GLY A 136 -10.32 -9.76 5.47
N PHE A 137 -11.53 -9.50 5.01
CA PHE A 137 -12.59 -8.84 5.72
C PHE A 137 -13.41 -9.90 6.42
N ASP A 138 -13.06 -10.16 7.68
CA ASP A 138 -13.79 -11.09 8.52
C ASP A 138 -15.11 -10.44 8.96
N ALA A 139 -16.20 -10.81 8.27
CA ALA A 139 -17.54 -10.31 8.57
C ALA A 139 -18.02 -10.73 9.96
N GLY A 140 -17.41 -11.75 10.59
CA GLY A 140 -17.81 -12.24 11.91
C GLY A 140 -17.67 -11.16 12.99
N GLY A 141 -16.57 -10.40 12.97
CA GLY A 141 -16.35 -9.32 13.93
C GLY A 141 -17.32 -8.15 13.75
N LEU A 142 -17.60 -7.76 12.51
CA LEU A 142 -18.49 -6.64 12.23
C LEU A 142 -19.96 -6.93 12.51
N LEU A 143 -20.40 -8.18 12.40
CA LEU A 143 -21.75 -8.57 12.82
C LEU A 143 -21.95 -8.40 14.33
N ILE A 144 -20.94 -8.72 15.14
CA ILE A 144 -20.99 -8.51 16.60
C ILE A 144 -21.03 -7.01 16.93
N VAL A 145 -20.18 -6.21 16.28
CA VAL A 145 -20.16 -4.75 16.50
C VAL A 145 -21.49 -4.11 16.06
N ALA A 146 -22.01 -4.50 14.91
CA ALA A 146 -23.28 -3.99 14.38
C ALA A 146 -24.45 -4.31 15.32
N THR A 147 -24.54 -5.55 15.81
CA THR A 147 -25.60 -5.95 16.75
C THR A 147 -25.50 -5.18 18.07
N LEU A 148 -24.29 -4.98 18.62
CA LEU A 148 -24.08 -4.21 19.84
C LEU A 148 -24.49 -2.73 19.64
N LEU A 149 -24.16 -2.13 18.50
CA LEU A 149 -24.52 -0.76 18.18
C LEU A 149 -26.04 -0.57 18.07
N VAL A 150 -26.73 -1.51 17.42
CA VAL A 150 -28.20 -1.50 17.28
C VAL A 150 -28.88 -1.62 18.65
N LEU A 151 -28.40 -2.52 19.52
CA LEU A 151 -28.94 -2.67 20.87
C LEU A 151 -28.74 -1.40 21.71
N ALA A 152 -27.55 -0.80 21.66
CA ALA A 152 -27.27 0.45 22.35
C ALA A 152 -28.19 1.59 21.88
N GLY A 153 -28.38 1.72 20.56
CA GLY A 153 -29.30 2.70 19.98
C GLY A 153 -30.75 2.51 20.43
N ALA A 154 -31.24 1.27 20.46
CA ALA A 154 -32.58 0.95 20.93
C ALA A 154 -32.80 1.31 22.41
N VAL A 155 -31.80 1.06 23.27
CA VAL A 155 -31.84 1.43 24.69
C VAL A 155 -31.91 2.95 24.86
N ILE A 156 -31.07 3.71 24.13
CA ILE A 156 -31.07 5.17 24.18
C ILE A 156 -32.43 5.73 23.75
N LEU A 157 -33.00 5.22 22.64
CA LEU A 157 -34.32 5.64 22.15
C LEU A 157 -35.43 5.33 23.17
N ALA A 158 -35.39 4.17 23.83
CA ALA A 158 -36.36 3.82 24.86
C ALA A 158 -36.30 4.77 26.08
N VAL A 159 -35.09 5.15 26.50
CA VAL A 159 -34.90 6.11 27.61
C VAL A 159 -35.39 7.50 27.24
N VAL A 160 -35.06 8.01 26.04
CA VAL A 160 -35.53 9.32 25.57
C VAL A 160 -37.05 9.34 25.45
N ARG A 161 -37.66 8.28 24.89
CA ARG A 161 -39.11 8.18 24.77
C ARG A 161 -39.80 8.17 26.13
N ARG A 162 -39.27 7.42 27.11
CA ARG A 162 -39.77 7.45 28.50
C ARG A 162 -39.72 8.85 29.09
N ARG A 163 -38.61 9.58 28.90
CA ARG A 163 -38.48 10.97 29.40
C ARG A 163 -39.50 11.90 28.76
N HIS A 164 -39.79 11.73 27.47
CA HIS A 164 -40.78 12.55 26.78
C HIS A 164 -42.23 12.23 27.18
N THR A 165 -42.53 10.98 27.58
CA THR A 165 -43.88 10.60 28.04
C THR A 165 -44.16 10.95 29.51
N ILE A 166 -43.13 11.23 30.31
CA ILE A 166 -43.24 11.51 31.76
C ILE A 166 -43.12 13.02 32.05
N GLN A 167 -43.29 13.89 31.05
CA GLN A 167 -43.55 15.32 31.28
C GLN A 167 -45.07 15.53 31.31
N PRO A 168 -45.75 15.40 32.47
CA PRO A 168 -47.11 15.91 32.59
C PRO A 168 -47.08 17.44 32.46
N LYS A 169 -48.04 17.93 31.69
CA LYS A 169 -48.31 19.34 31.43
C LYS A 169 -48.58 20.12 32.71
#